data_AF-A0A8J2N0I6-F1
#
_entry.id   AF-A0A8J2N0I6-F1
#
_cell.length_a   1.000
_cell.length_b   1.000
_cell.length_c   1.000
_cell.angle_alpha   90.00
_cell.angle_beta   90.00
_cell.angle_gamma   90.00
#
_symmetry.space_group_name_H-M   'P 1'
#
loop_
_entity.id
_entity.type
_entity.pdbx_description
1 polymer ?
#
loop_
_entity_poly.entity_id
_entity_poly.type
_entity_poly.pdbx_seq_one_letter_code
_entity_poly.pdbx_strand_id
1 'polypeptide(L)'
;MWNWVQWLHLHLDWRGYWAFFWCSNIQMIEMNLMDEIAHEGFRKMESPPICSKLTTLKIHEPSVTPDTLAKLLSCTPALTTLDYEYWTNDSLICASLSAALNVVKSTLEYLRFVCHLEPPILPIAHEDSLARGGCHFHDFPVLSSLQLAPAVLLGCKPFIAPRIGQVIPSSMKKLCFTDDFLGDAWGAEELASVLYDFVEGGWGATAPELQRVYVAIDRAWLGEVEED
;
A
#
# COMPACT_ATOMS: atom_id res chain seq x y z
N MET A 1 11.44 -31.72 -3.56
CA MET A 1 11.37 -31.77 -2.09
C MET A 1 11.17 -30.34 -1.56
N TRP A 2 10.07 -29.67 -1.93
CA TRP A 2 9.75 -28.27 -1.54
C TRP A 2 8.23 -28.05 -1.37
N ASN A 3 7.47 -29.10 -1.04
CA ASN A 3 5.98 -29.05 -1.00
C ASN A 3 5.39 -28.42 0.29
N TRP A 4 6.21 -27.87 1.18
CA TRP A 4 5.79 -27.48 2.54
C TRP A 4 6.16 -26.07 2.97
N VAL A 5 6.79 -25.26 2.11
CA VAL A 5 7.12 -23.87 2.46
C VAL A 5 5.95 -22.98 2.05
N GLN A 6 5.07 -22.68 3.01
CA GLN A 6 3.92 -21.79 2.84
C GLN A 6 4.26 -20.31 3.17
N TRP A 7 5.43 -20.05 3.80
CA TRP A 7 5.82 -18.76 4.38
C TRP A 7 7.35 -18.57 4.31
N LEU A 8 7.81 -17.34 4.13
CA LEU A 8 9.24 -16.97 4.11
C LEU A 8 9.47 -15.82 5.09
N HIS A 9 10.50 -15.95 5.93
CA HIS A 9 10.86 -14.93 6.92
C HIS A 9 11.94 -13.97 6.40
N LEU A 10 11.95 -12.78 7.00
CA LEU A 10 12.85 -11.61 6.85
C LEU A 10 14.36 -11.89 6.77
N HIS A 11 14.85 -13.10 7.08
CA HIS A 11 16.28 -13.40 7.26
C HIS A 11 16.94 -14.10 6.07
N LEU A 12 16.26 -14.25 4.93
CA LEU A 12 16.87 -14.84 3.75
C LEU A 12 17.76 -13.82 3.03
N ASP A 13 18.93 -14.29 2.57
CA ASP A 13 19.73 -13.56 1.57
C ASP A 13 18.78 -13.19 0.42
N TRP A 14 18.79 -11.92 0.04
CA TRP A 14 17.92 -11.37 -0.98
C TRP A 14 17.99 -12.12 -2.32
N ARG A 15 19.14 -12.75 -2.59
CA ARG A 15 19.34 -13.62 -3.77
C ARG A 15 18.44 -14.85 -3.72
N GLY A 16 18.07 -15.29 -2.53
CA GLY A 16 17.16 -16.39 -2.27
C GLY A 16 15.69 -16.05 -2.53
N TYR A 17 15.26 -14.79 -2.35
CA TYR A 17 13.84 -14.41 -2.54
C TYR A 17 13.33 -14.75 -3.94
N TRP A 18 14.19 -14.57 -4.94
CA TRP A 18 13.88 -14.86 -6.33
C TRP A 18 13.51 -16.31 -6.58
N ALA A 19 14.22 -17.26 -5.96
CA ALA A 19 13.95 -18.69 -6.13
C ALA A 19 12.50 -19.07 -5.77
N PHE A 20 11.88 -18.34 -4.84
CA PHE A 20 10.52 -18.59 -4.40
C PHE A 20 9.47 -18.14 -5.41
N PHE A 21 9.79 -17.20 -6.31
CA PHE A 21 8.88 -16.88 -7.41
C PHE A 21 8.72 -18.07 -8.38
N TRP A 22 9.68 -19.00 -8.45
CA TRP A 22 9.54 -20.26 -9.20
C TRP A 22 8.75 -21.34 -8.45
N CYS A 23 8.41 -21.14 -7.18
CA CYS A 23 7.60 -22.09 -6.42
C CYS A 23 6.11 -21.86 -6.71
N SER A 24 5.53 -22.65 -7.61
CA SER A 24 4.14 -22.53 -8.07
C SER A 24 3.04 -22.72 -7.01
N ASN A 25 3.41 -23.06 -5.77
CA ASN A 25 2.48 -23.36 -4.69
C ASN A 25 2.51 -22.35 -3.55
N ILE A 26 3.38 -21.33 -3.62
CA ILE A 26 3.46 -20.32 -2.57
C ILE A 26 2.24 -19.40 -2.67
N GLN A 27 1.58 -19.21 -1.52
CA GLN A 27 0.39 -18.37 -1.38
C GLN A 27 0.69 -17.07 -0.64
N MET A 28 1.67 -17.09 0.27
CA MET A 28 2.13 -15.91 0.95
C MET A 28 3.65 -15.76 0.87
N ILE A 29 4.09 -14.54 0.61
CA ILE A 29 5.49 -14.15 0.77
C ILE A 29 5.55 -12.91 1.66
N GLU A 30 6.45 -12.96 2.63
CA GLU A 30 6.90 -11.82 3.39
C GLU A 30 8.39 -11.64 3.08
N MET A 31 8.80 -10.43 2.71
CA MET A 31 10.18 -10.16 2.30
C MET A 31 10.63 -8.76 2.72
N ASN A 32 11.93 -8.63 2.98
CA ASN A 32 12.61 -7.35 2.96
C ASN A 32 13.39 -7.29 1.63
N LEU A 33 12.96 -6.39 0.74
CA LEU A 33 13.49 -6.25 -0.61
C LEU A 33 14.00 -4.83 -0.80
N MET A 34 15.24 -4.68 -1.24
CA MET A 34 15.80 -3.39 -1.63
C MET A 34 15.64 -3.18 -3.14
N ASP A 35 15.44 -1.93 -3.56
CA ASP A 35 15.12 -1.61 -4.96
C ASP A 35 16.25 -1.94 -5.94
N GLU A 36 17.50 -1.65 -5.57
CA GLU A 36 18.68 -1.96 -6.39
C GLU A 36 18.79 -3.47 -6.67
N ILE A 37 18.55 -4.23 -5.61
CA ILE A 37 18.54 -5.69 -5.63
C ILE A 37 17.40 -6.21 -6.48
N ALA A 38 16.22 -5.59 -6.37
CA ALA A 38 15.07 -5.96 -7.16
C ALA A 38 15.30 -5.74 -8.64
N HIS A 39 15.84 -4.58 -9.00
CA HIS A 39 16.26 -4.28 -10.35
C HIS A 39 17.29 -5.27 -10.90
N GLU A 40 18.31 -5.64 -10.11
CA GLU A 40 19.30 -6.63 -10.53
C GLU A 40 18.66 -8.02 -10.71
N GLY A 41 17.77 -8.42 -9.79
CA GLY A 41 17.01 -9.67 -9.88
C GLY A 41 16.19 -9.75 -11.15
N PHE A 42 15.35 -8.75 -11.43
CA PHE A 42 14.56 -8.68 -12.67
C PHE A 42 15.43 -8.64 -13.92
N ARG A 43 16.57 -7.92 -13.91
CA ARG A 43 17.48 -7.88 -15.07
C ARG A 43 18.11 -9.23 -15.37
N LYS A 44 18.39 -10.04 -14.35
CA LYS A 44 18.93 -11.40 -14.51
C LYS A 44 17.87 -12.40 -14.97
N MET A 45 16.59 -12.06 -14.84
CA MET A 45 15.48 -12.89 -15.31
C MET A 45 15.08 -12.47 -16.72
N GLU A 46 15.46 -13.26 -17.72
CA GLU A 46 14.93 -13.07 -19.08
C GLU A 46 13.40 -13.17 -19.11
N SER A 47 12.83 -14.03 -18.27
CA SER A 47 11.38 -14.20 -18.08
C SER A 47 11.06 -14.52 -16.62
N PRO A 48 10.63 -13.55 -15.80
CA PRO A 48 10.25 -13.82 -14.42
C PRO A 48 9.05 -14.79 -14.37
N PRO A 49 9.05 -15.78 -13.47
CA PRO A 49 7.95 -16.74 -13.36
C PRO A 49 6.68 -16.07 -12.82
N ILE A 50 5.53 -16.58 -13.26
CA ILE A 50 4.22 -16.11 -12.78
C ILE A 50 3.87 -16.88 -11.51
N CYS A 51 3.72 -16.16 -10.40
CA CYS A 51 3.27 -16.69 -9.11
C CYS A 51 1.73 -16.68 -9.04
N SER A 52 1.09 -17.51 -9.87
CA SER A 52 -0.38 -17.51 -10.03
C SER A 52 -1.16 -17.93 -8.79
N LYS A 53 -0.51 -18.43 -7.74
CA LYS A 53 -1.14 -18.80 -6.46
C LYS A 53 -0.83 -17.83 -5.33
N LEU A 54 0.04 -16.84 -5.54
CA LEU A 54 0.39 -15.88 -4.52
C LEU A 54 -0.80 -14.94 -4.29
N THR A 55 -1.39 -15.01 -3.10
CA THR A 55 -2.52 -14.19 -2.68
C THR A 55 -2.09 -13.09 -1.71
N THR A 56 -1.01 -13.29 -0.95
CA THR A 56 -0.53 -12.34 0.04
C THR A 56 0.93 -11.98 -0.20
N LEU A 57 1.20 -10.69 -0.30
CA LEU A 57 2.55 -10.15 -0.41
C LEU A 57 2.74 -9.10 0.67
N LYS A 58 3.73 -9.32 1.53
CA LYS A 58 4.16 -8.35 2.54
C LYS A 58 5.59 -7.92 2.26
N ILE A 59 5.81 -6.63 2.16
CA ILE A 59 7.11 -6.04 1.90
C ILE A 59 7.40 -5.07 3.05
N HIS A 60 8.25 -5.51 3.98
CA HIS A 60 8.63 -4.73 5.16
C HIS A 60 10.00 -4.08 4.94
N GLU A 61 10.16 -2.87 5.49
CA GLU A 61 11.37 -2.08 5.36
C GLU A 61 11.90 -1.80 3.93
N PRO A 62 11.09 -1.74 2.85
CA PRO A 62 11.68 -1.73 1.53
C PRO A 62 11.91 -0.29 1.04
N SER A 63 13.05 -0.10 0.40
CA SER A 63 13.25 1.01 -0.54
C SER A 63 12.63 0.72 -1.92
N VAL A 64 11.90 -0.41 -2.09
CA VAL A 64 11.24 -0.80 -3.35
C VAL A 64 10.39 0.34 -3.84
N THR A 65 10.73 0.88 -4.99
CA THR A 65 10.01 1.98 -5.62
C THR A 65 8.68 1.48 -6.21
N PRO A 66 7.70 2.38 -6.44
CA PRO A 66 6.48 2.03 -7.15
C PRO A 66 6.71 1.33 -8.50
N ASP A 67 7.76 1.70 -9.24
CA ASP A 67 8.07 1.08 -10.53
C ASP A 67 8.52 -0.39 -10.39
N THR A 68 9.31 -0.67 -9.35
CA THR A 68 9.69 -2.05 -9.01
C THR A 68 8.51 -2.83 -8.47
N LEU A 69 7.67 -2.21 -7.63
CA LEU A 69 6.43 -2.81 -7.16
C LEU A 69 5.54 -3.20 -8.34
N ALA A 70 5.39 -2.35 -9.35
CA ALA A 70 4.60 -2.66 -10.55
C ALA A 70 5.09 -3.93 -11.26
N LYS A 71 6.42 -4.11 -11.37
CA LYS A 71 7.02 -5.33 -11.94
C LYS A 71 6.72 -6.56 -11.08
N LEU A 72 6.87 -6.46 -9.76
CA LEU A 72 6.51 -7.55 -8.83
C LEU A 72 5.05 -7.94 -8.95
N LEU A 73 4.15 -6.95 -8.94
CA LEU A 73 2.72 -7.14 -9.05
C LEU A 73 2.31 -7.76 -10.40
N SER A 74 3.05 -7.48 -11.47
CA SER A 74 2.82 -8.11 -12.79
C SER A 74 3.06 -9.61 -12.80
N CYS A 75 3.88 -10.11 -11.87
CA CYS A 75 4.16 -11.53 -11.69
C CYS A 75 3.19 -12.21 -10.71
N THR A 76 2.29 -11.46 -10.04
CA THR A 76 1.40 -11.97 -8.98
C THR A 76 -0.07 -11.69 -9.31
N PRO A 77 -0.62 -12.28 -10.39
CA PRO A 77 -1.94 -11.91 -10.92
C PRO A 77 -3.12 -12.33 -10.02
N ALA A 78 -2.90 -13.13 -8.98
CA ALA A 78 -3.91 -13.58 -8.04
C ALA A 78 -3.82 -12.88 -6.67
N LEU A 79 -3.04 -11.80 -6.58
CA LEU A 79 -2.79 -11.11 -5.33
C LEU A 79 -4.07 -10.44 -4.80
N THR A 80 -4.43 -10.78 -3.57
CA THR A 80 -5.60 -10.20 -2.87
C THR A 80 -5.20 -9.33 -1.70
N THR A 81 -4.04 -9.57 -1.09
CA THR A 81 -3.54 -8.81 0.06
C THR A 81 -2.15 -8.26 -0.21
N LEU A 82 -2.00 -6.95 -0.09
CA LEU A 82 -0.72 -6.25 -0.15
C LEU A 82 -0.49 -5.47 1.15
N ASP A 83 0.63 -5.77 1.82
CA ASP A 83 1.20 -4.97 2.89
C ASP A 83 2.52 -4.38 2.38
N TYR A 84 2.56 -3.07 2.19
CA TYR A 84 3.68 -2.39 1.55
C TYR A 84 4.12 -1.21 2.40
N GLU A 85 5.23 -1.38 3.08
CA GLU A 85 5.96 -0.28 3.71
C GLU A 85 6.84 0.36 2.62
N TYR A 86 7.13 1.66 2.68
CA TYR A 86 7.97 2.33 1.69
C TYR A 86 8.88 3.34 2.37
N TRP A 87 10.19 3.12 2.30
CA TRP A 87 11.19 4.03 2.84
C TRP A 87 11.74 4.92 1.73
N THR A 88 11.67 6.23 1.95
CA THR A 88 12.11 7.22 0.96
C THR A 88 12.79 8.42 1.61
N ASN A 89 13.78 8.97 0.89
CA ASN A 89 14.36 10.29 1.18
C ASN A 89 13.70 11.41 0.34
N ASP A 90 12.86 11.04 -0.64
CA ASP A 90 12.21 11.91 -1.60
C ASP A 90 10.68 11.93 -1.45
N SER A 91 10.02 12.90 -2.06
CA SER A 91 8.56 12.95 -2.13
C SER A 91 7.97 11.72 -2.85
N LEU A 92 6.94 11.11 -2.27
CA LEU A 92 6.14 10.07 -2.89
C LEU A 92 5.31 10.65 -4.06
N ILE A 93 5.47 10.06 -5.24
CA ILE A 93 4.61 10.35 -6.41
C ILE A 93 3.42 9.39 -6.37
N CYS A 94 2.27 9.85 -5.88
CA CYS A 94 1.07 8.99 -5.71
C CYS A 94 0.54 8.43 -7.05
N ALA A 95 0.78 9.13 -8.16
CA ALA A 95 0.45 8.64 -9.50
C ALA A 95 1.24 7.38 -9.87
N SER A 96 2.53 7.29 -9.49
CA SER A 96 3.35 6.10 -9.72
C SER A 96 2.89 4.93 -8.86
N LEU A 97 2.56 5.18 -7.58
CA LEU A 97 1.98 4.17 -6.70
C LEU A 97 0.65 3.64 -7.25
N SER A 98 -0.24 4.53 -7.69
CA SER A 98 -1.52 4.15 -8.31
C SER A 98 -1.31 3.31 -9.57
N ALA A 99 -0.34 3.68 -10.41
CA ALA A 99 0.00 2.92 -11.62
C ALA A 99 0.49 1.51 -11.29
N ALA A 100 1.29 1.35 -10.23
CA ALA A 100 1.73 0.04 -9.76
C ALA A 100 0.57 -0.82 -9.27
N LEU A 101 -0.30 -0.26 -8.43
CA LEU A 101 -1.46 -0.97 -7.86
C LEU A 101 -2.52 -1.32 -8.92
N ASN A 102 -2.62 -0.54 -9.99
CA ASN A 102 -3.50 -0.82 -11.12
C ASN A 102 -3.24 -2.18 -11.80
N VAL A 103 -2.03 -2.73 -11.64
CA VAL A 103 -1.66 -4.06 -12.17
C VAL A 103 -2.50 -5.17 -11.54
N VAL A 104 -2.91 -5.02 -10.27
CA VAL A 104 -3.69 -6.01 -9.50
C VAL A 104 -5.07 -5.48 -9.07
N LYS A 105 -5.56 -4.39 -9.69
CA LYS A 105 -6.80 -3.72 -9.25
C LYS A 105 -8.04 -4.62 -9.22
N SER A 106 -8.09 -5.64 -10.07
CA SER A 106 -9.24 -6.55 -10.17
C SER A 106 -9.22 -7.66 -9.11
N THR A 107 -8.11 -7.83 -8.39
CA THR A 107 -7.94 -8.91 -7.41
C THR A 107 -7.62 -8.39 -6.01
N LEU A 108 -7.06 -7.19 -5.89
CA LEU A 108 -6.64 -6.62 -4.62
C LEU A 108 -7.84 -6.27 -3.73
N GLU A 109 -8.01 -7.01 -2.64
CA GLU A 109 -9.08 -6.86 -1.65
C GLU A 109 -8.63 -6.05 -0.42
N TYR A 110 -7.36 -6.20 -0.03
CA TYR A 110 -6.77 -5.60 1.17
C TYR A 110 -5.47 -4.87 0.81
N LEU A 111 -5.42 -3.58 1.11
CA LEU A 111 -4.21 -2.77 0.96
C LEU A 111 -3.86 -2.09 2.29
N ARG A 112 -2.67 -2.39 2.79
CA ARG A 112 -1.97 -1.59 3.79
C ARG A 112 -0.76 -0.94 3.11
N PHE A 113 -0.73 0.38 3.10
CA PHE A 113 0.42 1.15 2.64
C PHE A 113 0.92 2.02 3.77
N VAL A 114 2.21 1.92 4.05
CA VAL A 114 2.88 2.73 5.07
C VAL A 114 4.07 3.42 4.43
N CYS A 115 4.22 4.72 4.62
CA CYS A 115 5.38 5.45 4.12
C CYS A 115 6.25 5.90 5.29
N HIS A 116 7.55 5.71 5.15
CA HIS A 116 8.56 6.15 6.11
C HIS A 116 9.51 7.11 5.44
N LEU A 117 9.75 8.24 6.10
CA LEU A 117 10.80 9.16 5.71
C LEU A 117 12.08 8.76 6.40
N GLU A 118 13.09 8.46 5.62
CA GLU A 118 14.44 8.32 6.16
C GLU A 118 14.89 9.70 6.68
N PRO A 119 15.40 9.78 7.92
CA PRO A 119 15.83 11.04 8.47
C PRO A 119 16.95 11.60 7.59
N PRO A 120 16.81 12.84 7.08
CA PRO A 120 17.75 13.31 6.10
C PRO A 120 19.10 13.58 6.77
N ILE A 121 20.20 13.26 6.08
CA ILE A 121 21.57 13.53 6.54
C ILE A 121 21.82 15.06 6.66
N LEU A 122 20.99 15.88 6.02
CA LEU A 122 21.03 17.34 6.04
C LEU A 122 19.60 17.91 6.15
N PRO A 123 19.40 19.11 6.74
CA PRO A 123 18.08 19.72 6.81
C PRO A 123 17.65 20.15 5.41
N ILE A 124 16.92 19.29 4.70
CA ILE A 124 16.23 19.67 3.47
C ILE A 124 15.08 20.57 3.91
N ALA A 125 15.11 21.82 3.48
CA ALA A 125 13.95 22.69 3.54
C ALA A 125 12.88 22.07 2.64
N HIS A 126 12.03 21.21 3.20
CA HIS A 126 10.89 20.64 2.50
C HIS A 126 9.84 21.75 2.31
N GLU A 127 10.09 22.68 1.38
CA GLU A 127 9.06 23.59 0.85
C GLU A 127 8.04 22.83 -0.02
N ASP A 128 8.40 21.63 -0.50
CA ASP A 128 7.57 20.77 -1.35
C ASP A 128 6.87 19.67 -0.53
N SER A 129 5.61 19.38 -0.88
CA SER A 129 4.81 18.36 -0.20
C SER A 129 5.42 16.95 -0.33
N LEU A 130 5.37 16.21 0.76
CA LEU A 130 5.97 14.87 0.86
C LEU A 130 5.22 13.82 0.03
N ALA A 131 3.93 13.99 -0.22
CA ALA A 131 3.18 13.28 -1.26
C ALA A 131 2.72 14.26 -2.35
N ARG A 132 2.91 13.88 -3.61
CA ARG A 132 2.48 14.64 -4.79
C ARG A 132 1.26 13.95 -5.41
N GLY A 133 0.12 14.66 -5.39
CA GLY A 133 -1.18 14.12 -5.82
C GLY A 133 -1.81 13.23 -4.74
N GLY A 134 -2.81 12.42 -5.13
CA GLY A 134 -3.43 11.41 -4.29
C GLY A 134 -3.71 10.13 -5.10
N CYS A 135 -3.91 9.02 -4.42
CA CYS A 135 -4.25 7.74 -5.03
C CYS A 135 -5.77 7.64 -5.24
N HIS A 136 -6.17 7.11 -6.40
CA HIS A 136 -7.58 6.94 -6.76
C HIS A 136 -7.91 5.46 -6.84
N PHE A 137 -8.70 4.97 -5.88
CA PHE A 137 -9.11 3.57 -5.78
C PHE A 137 -10.55 3.32 -6.25
N HIS A 138 -11.23 4.32 -6.77
CA HIS A 138 -12.62 4.22 -7.22
C HIS A 138 -12.86 3.03 -8.18
N ASP A 139 -11.89 2.76 -9.06
CA ASP A 139 -11.96 1.70 -10.07
C ASP A 139 -11.44 0.33 -9.59
N PHE A 140 -11.30 0.12 -8.28
CA PHE A 140 -10.86 -1.15 -7.69
C PHE A 140 -12.08 -1.95 -7.23
N PRO A 141 -12.66 -2.82 -8.07
CA PRO A 141 -14.00 -3.37 -7.87
C PRO A 141 -14.15 -4.31 -6.67
N VAL A 142 -13.03 -4.81 -6.14
CA VAL A 142 -13.01 -5.79 -5.04
C VAL A 142 -12.27 -5.28 -3.81
N LEU A 143 -11.67 -4.08 -3.88
CA LEU A 143 -10.95 -3.50 -2.75
C LEU A 143 -11.94 -3.15 -1.65
N SER A 144 -11.81 -3.85 -0.53
CA SER A 144 -12.76 -3.79 0.59
C SER A 144 -12.12 -3.26 1.88
N SER A 145 -10.80 -3.27 1.97
CA SER A 145 -10.08 -2.73 3.11
C SER A 145 -8.90 -1.88 2.66
N LEU A 146 -8.84 -0.65 3.13
CA LEU A 146 -7.79 0.31 2.82
C LEU A 146 -7.21 0.89 4.10
N GLN A 147 -5.89 0.81 4.26
CA GLN A 147 -5.15 1.42 5.34
C GLN A 147 -3.96 2.20 4.79
N LEU A 148 -3.95 3.52 4.96
CA LEU A 148 -2.87 4.41 4.51
C LEU A 148 -3.06 5.83 5.07
N ALA A 149 -2.04 6.66 4.98
CA ALA A 149 -2.10 8.06 5.43
C ALA A 149 -3.06 8.94 4.60
N PRO A 150 -3.78 9.89 5.21
CA PRO A 150 -4.67 10.81 4.49
C PRO A 150 -4.01 11.49 3.28
N ALA A 151 -2.74 11.91 3.39
CA ALA A 151 -2.00 12.51 2.29
C ALA A 151 -1.83 11.59 1.07
N VAL A 152 -1.80 10.28 1.25
CA VAL A 152 -1.65 9.32 0.15
C VAL A 152 -2.98 9.16 -0.61
N LEU A 153 -4.12 9.17 0.09
CA LEU A 153 -5.44 9.04 -0.53
C LEU A 153 -5.93 10.38 -1.10
N LEU A 154 -5.80 11.44 -0.32
CA LEU A 154 -6.45 12.73 -0.55
C LEU A 154 -5.48 13.83 -1.00
N GLY A 155 -4.18 13.54 -1.01
CA GLY A 155 -3.12 14.50 -1.27
C GLY A 155 -2.73 15.34 -0.05
N CYS A 156 -1.56 15.97 -0.07
CA CYS A 156 -1.01 16.70 1.09
C CYS A 156 -1.73 18.00 1.47
N LYS A 157 -2.73 18.46 0.71
CA LYS A 157 -3.36 19.77 0.90
C LYS A 157 -4.86 19.59 1.22
N PRO A 158 -5.25 19.59 2.51
CA PRO A 158 -6.63 19.30 2.91
C PRO A 158 -7.69 20.17 2.24
N PHE A 159 -7.39 21.47 2.04
CA PHE A 159 -8.34 22.44 1.47
C PHE A 159 -8.69 22.23 -0.01
N ILE A 160 -7.90 21.43 -0.74
CA ILE A 160 -8.20 21.00 -2.12
C ILE A 160 -8.35 19.47 -2.22
N ALA A 161 -8.48 18.78 -1.09
CA ALA A 161 -8.66 17.35 -1.07
C ALA A 161 -9.94 16.96 -1.83
N PRO A 162 -9.92 15.89 -2.64
CA PRO A 162 -11.14 15.34 -3.21
C PRO A 162 -12.05 14.82 -2.09
N ARG A 163 -13.34 14.66 -2.39
CA ARG A 163 -14.24 14.00 -1.44
C ARG A 163 -13.86 12.53 -1.31
N ILE A 164 -13.89 11.96 -0.10
CA ILE A 164 -13.55 10.54 0.13
C ILE A 164 -14.32 9.62 -0.82
N GLY A 165 -15.62 9.85 -1.03
CA GLY A 165 -16.44 9.07 -1.95
C GLY A 165 -15.94 9.07 -3.41
N GLN A 166 -15.22 10.10 -3.85
CA GLN A 166 -14.68 10.18 -5.22
C GLN A 166 -13.40 9.34 -5.40
N VAL A 167 -12.77 8.90 -4.31
CA VAL A 167 -11.48 8.21 -4.34
C VAL A 167 -11.54 6.78 -3.81
N ILE A 168 -12.59 6.39 -3.09
CA ILE A 168 -12.80 5.01 -2.65
C ILE A 168 -13.77 4.25 -3.59
N PRO A 169 -13.62 2.92 -3.72
CA PRO A 169 -14.56 2.09 -4.46
C PRO A 169 -15.84 1.81 -3.68
N SER A 170 -16.89 1.40 -4.38
CA SER A 170 -18.18 1.03 -3.77
C SER A 170 -18.13 -0.23 -2.90
N SER A 171 -17.14 -1.11 -3.14
CA SER A 171 -16.87 -2.33 -2.38
C SER A 171 -16.20 -2.08 -1.02
N MET A 172 -15.86 -0.83 -0.71
CA MET A 172 -15.13 -0.49 0.52
C MET A 172 -15.93 -0.83 1.77
N LYS A 173 -15.35 -1.63 2.67
CA LYS A 173 -15.92 -2.04 3.97
C LYS A 173 -15.19 -1.41 5.15
N LYS A 174 -13.86 -1.27 5.05
CA LYS A 174 -12.98 -0.77 6.10
C LYS A 174 -12.04 0.29 5.53
N LEU A 175 -12.13 1.52 6.03
CA LEU A 175 -11.19 2.60 5.72
C LEU A 175 -10.43 3.00 6.98
N CYS A 176 -9.10 2.94 6.96
CA CYS A 176 -8.25 3.30 8.09
C CYS A 176 -7.24 4.36 7.67
N PHE A 177 -7.28 5.52 8.32
CA PHE A 177 -6.26 6.55 8.17
C PHE A 177 -5.17 6.35 9.22
N THR A 178 -3.92 6.31 8.76
CA THR A 178 -2.74 6.16 9.62
C THR A 178 -1.98 7.47 9.78
N ASP A 179 -1.28 7.61 10.90
CA ASP A 179 -0.40 8.76 11.22
C ASP A 179 1.08 8.43 10.94
N ASP A 180 1.36 7.79 9.81
CA ASP A 180 2.71 7.36 9.42
C ASP A 180 3.42 8.39 8.52
N PHE A 181 2.71 9.43 8.07
CA PHE A 181 3.20 10.39 7.07
C PHE A 181 3.62 11.72 7.71
N LEU A 182 4.78 11.72 8.36
CA LEU A 182 5.34 12.88 9.05
C LEU A 182 5.52 14.07 8.11
N GLY A 183 4.85 15.20 8.37
CA GLY A 183 5.06 16.47 7.66
C GLY A 183 4.03 16.80 6.57
N ASP A 184 2.92 16.06 6.50
CA ASP A 184 1.75 16.56 5.77
C ASP A 184 0.95 17.59 6.58
N ALA A 185 -0.01 18.25 5.92
CA ALA A 185 -0.87 19.24 6.54
C ALA A 185 -2.13 18.63 7.19
N TRP A 186 -2.18 17.31 7.38
CA TRP A 186 -3.35 16.64 7.93
C TRP A 186 -3.30 16.61 9.46
N GLY A 187 -3.85 17.66 10.07
CA GLY A 187 -4.16 17.64 11.50
C GLY A 187 -5.48 16.94 11.80
N ALA A 188 -5.76 16.79 13.09
CA ALA A 188 -7.00 16.20 13.58
C ALA A 188 -8.25 16.98 13.12
N GLU A 189 -8.16 18.32 13.05
CA GLU A 189 -9.27 19.19 12.63
C GLU A 189 -9.56 19.04 11.14
N GLU A 190 -8.53 19.03 10.31
CA GLU A 190 -8.66 18.88 8.86
C GLU A 190 -9.21 17.51 8.49
N LEU A 191 -8.69 16.43 9.11
CA LEU A 191 -9.19 15.09 8.88
C LEU A 191 -10.63 14.93 9.38
N ALA A 192 -10.94 15.46 10.57
CA ALA A 192 -12.30 15.45 11.09
C ALA A 192 -13.27 16.18 10.15
N SER A 193 -12.90 17.36 9.63
CA SER A 193 -13.74 18.11 8.69
C SER A 193 -14.07 17.30 7.44
N VAL A 194 -13.09 16.63 6.83
CA VAL A 194 -13.32 15.81 5.63
C VAL A 194 -14.16 14.56 5.93
N LEU A 195 -13.97 13.97 7.11
CA LEU A 195 -14.80 12.85 7.57
C LEU A 195 -16.26 13.29 7.83
N TYR A 196 -16.47 14.45 8.45
CA TYR A 196 -17.81 15.02 8.63
C TYR A 196 -18.50 15.28 7.30
N ASP A 197 -17.81 15.92 6.35
CA ASP A 197 -18.34 16.17 5.00
C ASP A 197 -18.70 14.87 4.27
N PHE A 198 -17.92 13.81 4.48
CA PHE A 198 -18.22 12.50 3.90
C PHE A 198 -19.46 11.87 4.54
N VAL A 199 -19.60 11.94 5.86
CA VAL A 199 -20.75 11.39 6.59
C VAL A 199 -22.04 12.14 6.24
N GLU A 200 -22.02 13.47 6.29
CA GLU A 200 -23.17 14.33 5.94
C GLU A 200 -23.50 14.29 4.44
N GLY A 201 -22.49 14.07 3.60
CA GLY A 201 -22.61 14.02 2.14
C GLY A 201 -23.33 12.79 1.58
N GLY A 202 -23.89 11.92 2.43
CA GLY A 202 -24.64 10.73 1.99
C GLY A 202 -23.73 9.60 1.50
N TRP A 203 -22.67 9.29 2.26
CA TRP A 203 -21.68 8.26 1.92
C TRP A 203 -22.27 6.91 1.47
N GLY A 204 -23.43 6.51 1.99
CA GLY A 204 -24.07 5.22 1.66
C GLY A 204 -24.42 5.04 0.17
N ALA A 205 -24.55 6.14 -0.59
CA ALA A 205 -24.69 6.04 -2.05
C ALA A 205 -23.38 5.70 -2.76
N THR A 206 -22.25 6.05 -2.15
CA THR A 206 -20.92 5.93 -2.77
C THR A 206 -20.16 4.70 -2.28
N ALA A 207 -20.26 4.40 -0.99
CA ALA A 207 -19.66 3.23 -0.35
C ALA A 207 -20.74 2.47 0.46
N PRO A 208 -21.70 1.82 -0.20
CA PRO A 208 -22.84 1.16 0.46
C PRO A 208 -22.42 0.02 1.39
N GLU A 209 -21.25 -0.58 1.15
CA GLU A 209 -20.71 -1.67 1.97
C GLU A 209 -19.86 -1.19 3.16
N LEU A 210 -19.65 0.12 3.30
CA LEU A 210 -18.76 0.67 4.33
C LEU A 210 -19.35 0.44 5.71
N GLN A 211 -18.60 -0.25 6.55
CA GLN A 211 -19.00 -0.61 7.91
C GLN A 211 -18.19 0.16 8.96
N ARG A 212 -16.93 0.46 8.65
CA ARG A 212 -15.96 0.95 9.63
C ARG A 212 -15.03 1.99 9.01
N VAL A 213 -14.86 3.10 9.73
CA VAL A 213 -13.85 4.13 9.46
C VAL A 213 -13.02 4.32 10.73
N TYR A 214 -11.69 4.23 10.59
CA TYR A 214 -10.75 4.31 11.70
C TYR A 214 -9.70 5.39 11.46
N VAL A 215 -9.21 5.96 12.55
CA VAL A 215 -8.00 6.79 12.57
C VAL A 215 -7.04 6.15 13.58
N ALA A 216 -5.96 5.56 13.07
CA ALA A 216 -4.96 4.90 13.89
C ALA A 216 -3.90 5.92 14.33
N ILE A 217 -3.95 6.30 15.61
CA ILE A 217 -3.04 7.27 16.25
C ILE A 217 -1.73 6.60 16.72
N ASP A 218 -1.66 5.27 16.72
CA ASP A 218 -0.45 4.54 17.14
C ASP A 218 -0.21 3.30 16.25
N ARG A 219 1.06 3.06 15.90
CA ARG A 219 1.51 1.92 15.08
C ARG A 219 1.27 0.58 15.78
N ALA A 220 1.11 0.58 17.11
CA ALA A 220 0.92 -0.61 17.92
C ALA A 220 -0.47 -1.28 17.79
N TRP A 221 -1.46 -0.63 17.17
CA TRP A 221 -2.84 -1.15 17.08
C TRP A 221 -3.08 -2.23 16.02
N LEU A 222 -2.05 -2.68 15.29
CA LEU A 222 -2.17 -3.72 14.27
C LEU A 222 -2.12 -5.16 14.81
N GLY A 223 -2.13 -5.32 16.14
CA GLY A 223 -2.10 -6.60 16.82
C GLY A 223 -3.33 -6.85 17.69
N GLU A 224 -4.53 -6.79 17.12
CA GLU A 224 -5.66 -7.54 17.71
C GLU A 224 -6.28 -8.43 16.63
N VAL A 225 -6.06 -9.72 16.84
CA VAL A 225 -6.82 -10.83 16.28
C VAL A 225 -8.29 -10.55 16.61
N GLU A 226 -9.15 -10.41 15.60
CA GLU A 226 -10.59 -10.59 15.79
C GLU A 226 -10.77 -12.06 16.22
N GLU A 227 -10.82 -12.32 17.53
CA GLU A 227 -11.51 -13.50 18.04
C GLU A 227 -13.02 -13.25 17.90
N ASP A 228 -13.71 -14.25 17.37
CA ASP A 228 -15.14 -14.30 17.04
C ASP A 228 -16.09 -13.75 18.12
#